data_AF-A0A2G7LY98-F1
#
_entry.id   AF-A0A2G7LY98-F1
#
_cell.length_a   1.000
_cell.length_b   1.000
_cell.length_c   1.000
_cell.angle_alpha   90.00
_cell.angle_beta   90.00
_cell.angle_gamma   90.00
#
_symmetry.space_group_name_H-M   'P 1'
#
loop_
_entity.id
_entity.type
_entity.pdbx_description
1 polymer ?
#
loop_
_entity_poly.entity_id
_entity_poly.type
_entity_poly.pdbx_seq_one_letter_code
_entity_poly.pdbx_strand_id
1 'polypeptide(L)'
;MKDFYYATTRWIDVFRCKMKYPDYADNEYNQGRLKHIWGVKSSIDNRFKEANMYTLNDIEVIYDRKNKLYFLHMQTQHCESSNEERGYLQSLLLSFEDYMDDNGFNTNYQKRFLYSLPNVNSYAESIEELYINFKMYVKGYCSVYEGDE
;
A
#
# COMPACT_ATOMS: atom_id res chain seq x y z
N MET A 1 -11.25 -26.77 -19.80
CA MET A 1 -12.23 -25.75 -20.28
C MET A 1 -12.12 -24.46 -19.47
N LYS A 2 -12.10 -24.50 -18.13
CA LYS A 2 -11.83 -23.33 -17.27
C LYS A 2 -10.46 -22.69 -17.54
N ASP A 3 -9.40 -23.48 -17.67
CA ASP A 3 -8.04 -22.94 -17.86
C ASP A 3 -7.86 -22.21 -19.20
N PHE A 4 -8.52 -22.70 -20.25
CA PHE A 4 -8.55 -22.02 -21.55
C PHE A 4 -9.29 -20.68 -21.47
N TYR A 5 -10.45 -20.65 -20.78
CA TYR A 5 -11.19 -19.41 -20.55
C TYR A 5 -10.36 -18.38 -19.77
N TYR A 6 -9.72 -18.79 -18.66
CA TYR A 6 -8.84 -17.91 -17.87
C TYR A 6 -7.63 -17.38 -18.65
N ALA A 7 -7.02 -18.22 -19.49
CA ALA A 7 -5.92 -17.79 -20.35
C ALA A 7 -6.38 -16.74 -21.38
N THR A 8 -7.54 -16.96 -22.00
CA THR A 8 -8.09 -16.01 -22.99
C THR A 8 -8.51 -14.69 -22.37
N THR A 9 -9.15 -14.69 -21.19
CA THR A 9 -9.55 -13.45 -20.51
C THR A 9 -8.34 -12.64 -20.04
N ARG A 10 -7.32 -13.30 -19.46
CA ARG A 10 -6.07 -12.66 -19.07
C ARG A 10 -5.38 -11.98 -20.26
N TRP A 11 -5.29 -12.67 -21.39
CA TRP A 11 -4.66 -12.11 -22.60
C TRP A 11 -5.38 -10.85 -23.09
N ILE A 12 -6.71 -10.85 -23.13
CA ILE A 12 -7.52 -9.69 -23.51
C ILE A 12 -7.28 -8.52 -22.55
N ASP A 13 -7.23 -8.79 -21.24
CA ASP A 13 -7.03 -7.76 -20.23
C ASP A 13 -5.63 -7.14 -20.31
N VAL A 14 -4.59 -7.97 -20.47
CA VAL A 14 -3.21 -7.50 -20.69
C VAL A 14 -3.12 -6.65 -21.96
N PHE A 15 -3.72 -7.10 -23.07
CA PHE A 15 -3.73 -6.35 -24.32
C PHE A 15 -4.39 -4.98 -24.15
N ARG A 16 -5.56 -4.93 -23.50
CA ARG A 16 -6.26 -3.67 -23.18
C ARG A 16 -5.42 -2.74 -22.30
N CYS A 17 -4.72 -3.28 -21.30
CA CYS A 17 -3.88 -2.48 -20.42
C CYS A 17 -2.67 -1.90 -21.16
N LYS A 18 -1.99 -2.69 -21.99
CA LYS A 18 -0.88 -2.20 -22.84
C LYS A 18 -1.31 -1.10 -23.80
N MET A 19 -2.52 -1.18 -24.36
CA MET A 19 -3.07 -0.13 -25.23
C MET A 19 -3.44 1.15 -24.48
N LYS A 20 -3.89 1.04 -23.22
CA LYS A 20 -4.40 2.17 -22.44
C LYS A 20 -3.33 2.86 -21.60
N TYR A 21 -2.32 2.13 -21.16
CA TYR A 21 -1.33 2.56 -20.18
C TYR A 21 0.08 2.39 -20.76
N PRO A 22 0.76 3.49 -21.15
CA PRO A 22 2.05 3.42 -21.82
C PRO A 22 3.17 2.74 -21.01
N ASP A 23 3.07 2.81 -19.69
CA ASP A 23 4.05 2.24 -18.74
C ASP A 23 3.74 0.77 -18.35
N TYR A 24 2.72 0.16 -18.96
CA TYR A 24 2.26 -1.16 -18.54
C TYR A 24 3.16 -2.28 -19.06
N ALA A 25 3.74 -3.01 -18.11
CA ALA A 25 4.42 -4.29 -18.36
C ALA A 25 3.57 -5.44 -17.77
N ASP A 26 3.50 -6.57 -18.49
CA ASP A 26 2.86 -7.79 -17.95
C ASP A 26 3.88 -8.52 -17.06
N ASN A 27 3.94 -8.12 -15.80
CA ASN A 27 4.85 -8.65 -14.79
C ASN A 27 4.20 -8.63 -13.39
N GLU A 28 4.92 -9.11 -12.38
CA GLU A 28 4.48 -9.25 -11.00
C GLU A 28 4.12 -7.93 -10.30
N TYR A 29 4.51 -6.79 -10.87
CA TYR A 29 4.18 -5.46 -10.34
C TYR A 29 2.89 -4.89 -10.93
N ASN A 30 2.24 -5.60 -11.86
CA ASN A 30 1.11 -5.09 -12.62
C ASN A 30 -0.01 -6.12 -12.73
N GLN A 31 -1.18 -5.79 -12.19
CA GLN A 31 -2.38 -6.62 -12.32
C GLN A 31 -3.54 -5.81 -12.87
N GLY A 32 -3.82 -5.99 -14.16
CA GLY A 32 -4.83 -5.20 -14.88
C GLY A 32 -4.54 -3.70 -14.76
N ARG A 33 -5.45 -2.95 -14.14
CA ARG A 33 -5.26 -1.50 -13.94
C ARG A 33 -4.36 -1.12 -12.76
N LEU A 34 -4.01 -2.07 -11.90
CA LEU A 34 -3.27 -1.83 -10.66
C LEU A 34 -1.76 -1.93 -10.89
N LYS A 35 -1.00 -1.05 -10.24
CA LYS A 35 0.46 -1.03 -10.23
C LYS A 35 0.96 -1.10 -8.79
N HIS A 36 1.73 -2.10 -8.44
CA HIS A 36 2.50 -2.07 -7.20
C HIS A 36 3.56 -0.98 -7.29
N ILE A 37 3.59 -0.08 -6.33
CA ILE A 37 4.55 1.03 -6.25
C ILE A 37 5.65 0.70 -5.25
N TRP A 38 5.26 0.26 -4.07
CA TRP A 38 6.15 -0.05 -2.95
C TRP A 38 5.44 -0.94 -1.95
N GLY A 39 6.19 -1.69 -1.15
CA GLY A 39 5.65 -2.45 -0.03
C GLY A 39 6.73 -3.16 0.79
N VAL A 40 6.36 -3.59 1.98
CA VAL A 40 7.18 -4.43 2.86
C VAL A 40 6.62 -5.85 2.78
N LYS A 41 7.44 -6.78 2.29
CA LYS A 41 7.05 -8.18 2.20
C LYS A 41 7.01 -8.79 3.60
N SER A 42 5.93 -9.50 3.89
CA SER A 42 5.76 -10.21 5.15
C SER A 42 6.85 -11.26 5.34
N SER A 43 7.36 -11.36 6.57
CA SER A 43 8.43 -12.31 6.93
C SER A 43 8.02 -13.78 6.75
N ILE A 44 6.72 -14.07 6.81
CA ILE A 44 6.18 -15.41 6.59
C ILE A 44 6.02 -15.77 5.11
N ASP A 45 6.23 -14.81 4.20
CA ASP A 45 6.16 -15.06 2.77
C ASP A 45 7.51 -15.45 2.16
N ASN A 46 7.62 -16.76 1.91
CA ASN A 46 8.79 -17.35 1.26
C ASN A 46 8.75 -17.24 -0.28
N ARG A 47 7.72 -16.63 -0.86
CA ARG A 47 7.60 -16.42 -2.30
C ARG A 47 8.28 -15.12 -2.69
N PHE A 48 8.98 -15.16 -3.83
CA PHE A 48 9.71 -14.03 -4.42
C PHE A 48 10.73 -13.39 -3.47
N LYS A 49 11.63 -12.57 -4.02
CA LYS A 49 12.62 -11.86 -3.21
C LYS A 49 12.04 -10.55 -2.66
N GLU A 50 11.40 -9.79 -3.54
CA GLU A 50 10.90 -8.43 -3.26
C GLU A 50 9.36 -8.41 -3.20
N ALA A 51 8.81 -7.41 -2.49
CA ALA A 51 7.37 -7.15 -2.46
C ALA A 51 6.81 -6.84 -3.86
N ASN A 52 5.68 -7.46 -4.20
CA ASN A 52 4.96 -7.29 -5.47
C ASN A 52 3.47 -7.69 -5.31
N MET A 53 2.69 -7.70 -6.40
CA MET A 53 1.24 -7.98 -6.36
C MET A 53 0.88 -9.42 -5.95
N TYR A 54 1.84 -10.34 -5.94
CA TYR A 54 1.64 -11.76 -5.63
C TYR A 54 2.27 -12.19 -4.29
N THR A 55 2.97 -11.29 -3.63
CA THR A 55 3.48 -11.51 -2.28
C THR A 55 2.45 -11.11 -1.24
N LEU A 56 2.63 -11.65 -0.05
CA LEU A 56 1.97 -11.24 1.16
C LEU A 56 2.77 -10.04 1.68
N ASN A 57 2.19 -8.85 1.59
CA ASN A 57 2.83 -7.62 2.02
C ASN A 57 2.17 -7.15 3.31
N ASP A 58 2.99 -6.85 4.31
CA ASP A 58 2.54 -6.30 5.59
C ASP A 58 1.94 -4.90 5.39
N ILE A 59 2.57 -4.12 4.50
CA ILE A 59 2.08 -2.84 3.99
C ILE A 59 2.47 -2.69 2.53
N GLU A 60 1.59 -2.11 1.71
CA GLU A 60 1.86 -1.84 0.29
C GLU A 60 1.11 -0.61 -0.21
N VAL A 61 1.75 0.09 -1.15
CA VAL A 61 1.19 1.20 -1.93
C VAL A 61 0.95 0.70 -3.34
N ILE A 62 -0.29 0.82 -3.81
CA ILE A 62 -0.70 0.43 -5.15
C ILE A 62 -1.35 1.62 -5.83
N TYR A 63 -1.04 1.83 -7.10
CA TYR A 63 -1.66 2.86 -7.93
C TYR A 63 -2.79 2.26 -8.79
N ASP A 64 -4.01 2.77 -8.62
CA ASP A 64 -5.16 2.45 -9.47
C ASP A 64 -5.20 3.40 -10.67
N ARG A 65 -4.70 2.94 -11.82
CA ARG A 65 -4.63 3.76 -13.04
C ARG A 65 -5.98 4.23 -13.58
N LYS A 66 -7.09 3.56 -13.24
CA LYS A 66 -8.42 3.97 -13.70
C LYS A 66 -8.91 5.18 -12.92
N ASN A 67 -8.75 5.13 -11.60
CA ASN A 67 -9.21 6.18 -10.70
C ASN A 67 -8.15 7.27 -10.47
N LYS A 68 -6.89 7.01 -10.88
CA LYS A 68 -5.73 7.88 -10.67
C LYS A 68 -5.46 8.18 -9.19
N LEU A 69 -5.69 7.18 -8.35
CA LEU A 69 -5.47 7.26 -6.92
C LEU A 69 -4.43 6.22 -6.50
N TYR A 70 -3.58 6.60 -5.56
CA TYR A 70 -2.80 5.65 -4.79
C TYR A 70 -3.68 5.08 -3.68
N PHE A 71 -3.47 3.83 -3.33
CA PHE A 71 -4.04 3.25 -2.14
C PHE A 71 -3.00 2.53 -1.29
N LEU A 72 -3.15 2.66 0.02
CA LEU A 72 -2.38 1.97 1.04
C LEU A 72 -3.18 0.78 1.53
N HIS A 73 -2.62 -0.41 1.39
CA HIS A 73 -3.17 -1.64 1.95
C HIS A 73 -2.22 -2.14 3.03
N MET A 74 -2.78 -2.64 4.12
CA MET A 74 -2.04 -3.20 5.23
C MET A 74 -2.68 -4.53 5.58
N GLN A 75 -1.86 -5.57 5.69
CA GLN A 75 -2.37 -6.84 6.15
C GLN A 75 -2.52 -6.83 7.67
N THR A 76 -3.63 -7.40 8.15
CA THR A 76 -3.84 -7.65 9.57
C THR A 76 -2.92 -8.77 10.03
N GLN A 77 -1.96 -8.46 10.90
CA GLN A 77 -1.24 -9.45 11.69
C GLN A 77 -2.03 -9.77 12.96
N HIS A 78 -1.89 -10.98 13.48
CA HIS A 78 -2.39 -11.29 14.83
C HIS A 78 -1.42 -10.68 15.85
N CYS A 79 -1.91 -9.75 16.66
CA CYS A 79 -1.20 -9.20 17.81
C CYS A 79 -1.95 -9.61 19.08
N GLU A 80 -1.22 -10.05 20.10
CA GLU A 80 -1.78 -10.53 21.38
C GLU A 80 -2.08 -9.38 22.35
N SER A 81 -1.52 -8.19 22.11
CA SER A 81 -1.72 -6.99 22.93
C SER A 81 -1.72 -5.70 22.12
N SER A 82 -2.28 -4.63 22.69
CA SER A 82 -2.21 -3.26 22.13
C SER A 82 -0.77 -2.77 22.00
N ASN A 83 0.13 -3.17 22.90
CA ASN A 83 1.55 -2.82 22.84
C ASN A 83 2.26 -3.47 21.64
N GLU A 84 1.98 -4.75 21.38
CA GLU A 84 2.50 -5.44 20.20
C GLU A 84 1.98 -4.80 18.91
N GLU A 85 0.67 -4.51 18.84
CA GLU A 85 0.07 -3.85 17.68
C GLU A 85 0.65 -2.46 17.43
N ARG A 86 0.86 -1.66 18.50
CA ARG A 86 1.54 -0.36 18.41
C ARG A 86 2.96 -0.50 17.87
N GLY A 87 3.73 -1.45 18.40
CA GLY A 87 5.10 -1.70 17.94
C GLY A 87 5.14 -2.08 16.46
N TYR A 88 4.22 -2.96 16.03
CA TYR A 88 4.08 -3.35 14.62
C TYR A 88 3.74 -2.14 13.73
N LEU A 89 2.69 -1.38 14.05
CA LEU A 89 2.29 -0.20 13.29
C LEU A 89 3.39 0.87 13.21
N GLN A 90 4.14 1.06 14.30
CA GLN A 90 5.30 1.96 14.31
C GLN A 90 6.41 1.46 13.39
N SER A 91 6.69 0.16 13.35
CA SER A 91 7.70 -0.41 12.45
C SER A 91 7.32 -0.25 10.97
N LEU A 92 6.03 -0.39 10.64
CA LEU A 92 5.52 -0.13 9.29
C LEU A 92 5.61 1.35 8.93
N LEU A 93 5.31 2.25 9.87
CA LEU A 93 5.47 3.69 9.68
C LEU A 93 6.93 4.04 9.41
N LEU A 94 7.88 3.50 10.18
CA LEU A 94 9.31 3.70 9.96
C LEU A 94 9.73 3.23 8.56
N SER A 95 9.26 2.05 8.13
CA SER A 95 9.55 1.55 6.78
C SER A 95 9.01 2.47 5.68
N PHE A 96 7.84 3.07 5.89
CA PHE A 96 7.29 4.06 4.96
C PHE A 96 8.06 5.38 5.03
N GLU A 97 8.55 5.81 6.19
CA GLU A 97 9.43 6.98 6.33
C GLU A 97 10.73 6.78 5.53
N ASP A 98 11.37 5.62 5.66
CA ASP A 98 12.57 5.26 4.89
C ASP A 98 12.29 5.33 3.37
N TYR A 99 11.15 4.77 2.92
CA TYR A 99 10.74 4.87 1.51
C TYR A 99 10.54 6.32 1.05
N MET A 100 9.94 7.16 1.89
CA MET A 100 9.72 8.57 1.60
C MET A 100 11.03 9.32 1.41
N ASP A 101 11.98 9.10 2.32
CA ASP A 101 13.30 9.74 2.28
C ASP A 101 14.14 9.24 1.09
N ASP A 102 14.18 7.92 0.87
CA ASP A 102 14.93 7.29 -0.23
C ASP A 102 14.49 7.77 -1.61
N ASN A 103 13.23 8.18 -1.75
CA ASN A 103 12.65 8.64 -3.01
C ASN A 103 12.50 10.17 -3.08
N GLY A 104 12.96 10.91 -2.07
CA GLY A 104 12.93 12.38 -2.04
C GLY A 104 11.52 12.97 -1.96
N PHE A 105 10.56 12.24 -1.38
CA PHE A 105 9.21 12.73 -1.15
C PHE A 105 9.16 13.69 0.06
N ASN A 106 8.13 14.55 0.12
CA ASN A 106 8.01 15.52 1.21
C ASN A 106 7.47 14.89 2.50
N THR A 107 8.37 14.56 3.43
CA THR A 107 8.02 14.05 4.77
C THR A 107 7.41 15.10 5.72
N ASN A 108 7.49 16.39 5.36
CA ASN A 108 6.87 17.51 6.07
C ASN A 108 5.51 17.93 5.47
N TYR A 109 4.89 17.06 4.65
CA TYR A 109 3.59 17.34 4.05
C TYR A 109 2.52 17.57 5.13
N GLN A 110 1.81 18.71 5.04
CA GLN A 110 0.79 19.09 6.00
C GLN A 110 -0.61 18.93 5.42
N LYS A 111 -1.41 18.04 6.00
CA LYS A 111 -2.82 17.86 5.64
C LYS A 111 -3.71 18.80 6.45
N ARG A 112 -4.55 19.59 5.76
CA ARG A 112 -5.53 20.47 6.41
C ARG A 112 -6.80 19.71 6.79
N PHE A 113 -6.92 19.39 8.08
CA PHE A 113 -8.00 18.56 8.62
C PHE A 113 -9.42 19.08 8.31
N LEU A 114 -9.66 20.39 8.33
CA LEU A 114 -11.01 20.96 8.12
C LEU A 114 -11.54 20.84 6.68
N TYR A 115 -10.68 20.53 5.72
CA TYR A 115 -11.06 20.33 4.31
C TYR A 115 -11.04 18.86 3.89
N SER A 116 -10.62 17.97 4.79
CA SER A 116 -10.63 16.53 4.59
C SER A 116 -11.65 15.93 5.55
N LEU A 117 -12.59 15.12 5.06
CA LEU A 117 -13.41 14.30 5.95
C LEU A 117 -12.46 13.52 6.89
N PRO A 118 -12.75 13.41 8.20
CA PRO A 118 -11.96 12.65 9.15
C PRO A 118 -12.16 11.16 8.86
N ASN A 119 -11.56 10.72 7.77
CA ASN A 119 -11.55 9.34 7.35
C ASN A 119 -10.08 8.97 7.17
N VAL A 120 -9.68 7.85 7.76
CA VAL A 120 -8.38 7.22 7.49
C VAL A 120 -8.50 6.64 6.10
N ASN A 121 -8.48 7.53 5.11
CA ASN A 121 -8.74 7.15 3.74
C ASN A 121 -7.49 6.41 3.26
N SER A 122 -7.67 5.13 2.98
CA SER A 122 -6.63 4.31 2.37
C SER A 122 -6.35 4.73 0.93
N TYR A 123 -7.04 5.73 0.38
CA TYR A 123 -6.83 6.28 -0.96
C TYR A 123 -6.40 7.74 -0.89
N ALA A 124 -5.48 8.15 -1.79
CA ALA A 124 -5.08 9.54 -1.95
C ALA A 124 -4.59 9.85 -3.38
N GLU A 125 -4.51 11.14 -3.70
CA GLU A 125 -4.02 11.61 -5.00
C GLU A 125 -2.48 11.61 -5.09
N SER A 126 -1.79 11.62 -3.95
CA SER A 126 -0.32 11.55 -3.86
C SER A 126 0.16 10.59 -2.78
N ILE A 127 1.42 10.17 -2.90
CA ILE A 127 2.10 9.32 -1.92
C ILE A 127 2.30 10.09 -0.62
N GLU A 128 2.60 11.40 -0.68
CA GLU A 128 2.71 12.27 0.50
C GLU A 128 1.39 12.32 1.29
N GLU A 129 0.26 12.36 0.61
CA GLU A 129 -1.04 12.33 1.27
C GLU A 129 -1.34 10.95 1.88
N LEU A 130 -1.00 9.85 1.21
CA LEU A 130 -1.10 8.51 1.81
C LEU A 130 -0.22 8.40 3.07
N TYR A 131 1.01 8.87 2.97
CA TYR A 131 1.98 8.86 4.06
C TYR A 131 1.47 9.63 5.27
N ILE A 132 1.03 10.89 5.10
CA ILE A 132 0.55 11.69 6.24
C ILE A 132 -0.71 11.08 6.86
N ASN A 133 -1.60 10.49 6.07
CA ASN A 133 -2.79 9.80 6.58
C ASN A 133 -2.39 8.62 7.47
N PHE A 134 -1.46 7.79 7.00
CA PHE A 134 -0.96 6.64 7.76
C PHE A 134 -0.20 7.07 9.02
N LYS A 135 0.67 8.08 8.91
CA LYS A 135 1.38 8.67 10.05
C LYS A 135 0.43 9.19 11.13
N MET A 136 -0.62 9.92 10.73
CA MET A 136 -1.64 10.41 11.64
C MET A 136 -2.42 9.25 12.29
N TYR A 137 -2.76 8.22 11.54
CA TYR A 137 -3.43 7.03 12.06
C TYR A 137 -2.56 6.32 13.11
N VAL A 138 -1.32 5.98 12.79
CA VAL A 138 -0.41 5.27 13.70
C VAL A 138 -0.12 6.08 14.95
N LYS A 139 0.20 7.38 14.80
CA LYS A 139 0.46 8.25 15.95
C LYS A 139 -0.78 8.47 16.82
N GLY A 140 -1.95 8.64 16.19
CA GLY A 140 -3.22 8.77 16.89
C GLY A 140 -3.55 7.50 17.68
N TYR A 141 -3.46 6.32 17.05
CA TYR A 141 -3.66 5.03 17.71
C TYR A 141 -2.70 4.87 18.90
N CYS A 142 -1.41 5.09 18.69
CA CYS A 142 -0.41 4.98 19.76
C CYS A 142 -0.67 5.92 20.94
N SER A 143 -1.20 7.12 20.70
CA SER A 143 -1.50 8.08 21.77
C SER A 143 -2.70 7.71 22.63
N VAL A 144 -3.64 6.92 22.09
CA VAL A 144 -4.83 6.46 22.84
C VAL A 144 -4.47 5.32 23.79
N TYR A 145 -3.62 4.41 23.32
CA TYR A 145 -3.20 3.21 24.05
C TYR A 145 -1.84 3.39 24.75
N GLU A 146 -1.42 4.64 24.97
CA GLU A 146 -0.19 4.97 25.69
C GLU A 146 -0.35 4.66 27.19
N GLY A 147 0.32 3.61 27.68
CA GLY A 147 0.28 3.20 29.09
C GLY A 147 -0.69 2.06 29.42
N ASP A 148 -1.33 1.45 28.42
CA ASP A 148 -2.05 0.19 28.61
C ASP A 148 -1.02 -0.97 28.66
N GLU A 149 -0.76 -1.49 29.86
CA GLU A 149 0.03 -2.71 30.13
C GLU A 149 -0.88 -3.88 30.53
#